data_AF-A0A1S3APY8-F1
#
_entry.id   AF-A0A1S3APY8-F1
#
_cell.length_a   1.000
_cell.length_b   1.000
_cell.length_c   1.000
_cell.angle_alpha   90.00
_cell.angle_beta   90.00
_cell.angle_gamma   90.00
#
_symmetry.space_group_name_H-M   'P 1'
#
loop_
_entity.id
_entity.type
_entity.pdbx_description
1 polymer ?
#
loop_
_entity_poly.entity_id
_entity_poly.type
_entity_poly.pdbx_seq_one_letter_code
_entity_poly.pdbx_strand_id
1 'polypeptide(L)'
;MVPSALRILLGAFFTLTGAAKLSPLISAPMSGQMKALFVQFAEVFPLKIFGYQPDPICYQVAVGWLELLAGLLLALGPPMLQEISNLLLTLLMIGAVFTLASLKASLSTYIPAVTCLGLLLLLDSYHLLV
;
A
#
# COMPACT_ATOMS: atom_id res chain seq x y z
N MET A 1 8.99 -2.44 -23.73
CA MET A 1 8.19 -3.67 -23.48
C MET A 1 8.30 -4.15 -22.03
N VAL A 2 9.49 -4.13 -21.42
CA VAL A 2 9.74 -4.52 -20.00
C VAL A 2 8.92 -3.77 -18.92
N PRO A 3 8.70 -2.42 -18.98
CA PRO A 3 7.98 -1.73 -17.90
C PRO A 3 6.48 -2.06 -17.84
N SER A 4 5.89 -2.46 -18.97
CA SER A 4 4.46 -2.79 -19.06
C SER A 4 4.14 -4.11 -18.33
N ALA A 5 4.99 -5.12 -18.49
CA ALA A 5 4.83 -6.40 -17.79
C ALA A 5 4.99 -6.23 -16.26
N LEU A 6 5.96 -5.41 -15.85
CA LEU A 6 6.19 -5.11 -14.43
C LEU A 6 4.99 -4.39 -13.79
N ARG A 7 4.41 -3.41 -14.50
CA ARG A 7 3.17 -2.72 -14.07
C ARG A 7 2.01 -3.67 -13.87
N ILE A 8 1.78 -4.58 -14.82
CA ILE A 8 0.70 -5.56 -14.74
C ILE A 8 0.91 -6.52 -13.56
N LEU A 9 2.14 -7.02 -13.38
CA LEU A 9 2.49 -7.93 -12.29
C LEU A 9 2.31 -7.27 -10.92
N LEU A 10 2.85 -6.06 -10.73
CA LEU A 10 2.71 -5.28 -9.50
C LEU A 10 1.25 -4.91 -9.25
N GLY A 11 0.56 -4.40 -10.26
CA GLY A 11 -0.84 -4.00 -10.14
C GLY A 11 -1.76 -5.17 -9.77
N ALA A 12 -1.55 -6.35 -10.38
CA ALA A 12 -2.26 -7.56 -10.01
C ALA A 12 -1.97 -7.98 -8.56
N PHE A 13 -0.70 -7.95 -8.15
CA PHE A 13 -0.30 -8.26 -6.77
C PHE A 13 -0.97 -7.32 -5.76
N PHE A 14 -0.95 -6.01 -5.99
CA PHE A 14 -1.60 -5.02 -5.13
C PHE A 14 -3.11 -5.13 -5.11
N THR A 15 -3.72 -5.46 -6.24
CA THR A 15 -5.16 -5.72 -6.32
C THR A 15 -5.54 -6.93 -5.46
N LEU A 16 -4.74 -8.00 -5.52
CA LEU A 16 -4.92 -9.21 -4.71
C LEU A 16 -4.69 -8.94 -3.22
N THR A 17 -3.63 -8.22 -2.84
CA THR A 17 -3.36 -7.89 -1.43
C THR A 17 -4.40 -6.93 -0.87
N GLY A 18 -4.84 -5.93 -1.64
CA GLY A 18 -5.93 -5.03 -1.28
C GLY A 18 -7.25 -5.78 -1.08
N ALA A 19 -7.61 -6.68 -1.99
CA ALA A 19 -8.78 -7.55 -1.85
C ALA A 19 -8.67 -8.46 -0.61
N ALA A 20 -7.49 -9.03 -0.34
CA ALA A 20 -7.25 -9.85 0.84
C ALA A 20 -7.37 -9.05 2.15
N LYS A 21 -6.99 -7.76 2.16
CA LYS A 21 -7.17 -6.86 3.31
C LYS A 21 -8.63 -6.48 3.55
N LEU A 22 -9.44 -6.46 2.48
CA LEU A 22 -10.88 -6.20 2.53
C LEU A 22 -11.70 -7.45 2.86
N SER A 23 -11.19 -8.64 2.53
CA SER A 23 -11.81 -9.95 2.82
C SER A 23 -12.21 -10.17 4.30
N PRO A 24 -11.39 -9.84 5.32
CA PRO A 24 -11.78 -10.02 6.73
C PRO A 24 -12.92 -9.10 7.18
N LEU A 25 -13.26 -8.03 6.45
CA LEU A 25 -14.44 -7.21 6.78
C LEU A 25 -15.76 -7.88 6.42
N ILE A 26 -15.72 -8.92 5.58
CA ILE A 26 -16.90 -9.73 5.22
C ILE A 26 -17.19 -10.79 6.31
N SER A 27 -16.23 -11.05 7.21
CA SER A 27 -16.32 -12.11 8.24
C SER A 27 -15.89 -11.63 9.64
N ALA A 28 -16.68 -10.73 10.24
CA ALA A 28 -16.75 -10.41 11.70
C ALA A 28 -15.46 -9.97 12.45
N PRO A 29 -15.58 -9.24 13.59
CA PRO A 29 -14.50 -8.39 14.09
C PRO A 29 -13.57 -9.11 15.07
N MET A 30 -12.29 -9.22 14.73
CA MET A 30 -11.20 -9.60 15.63
C MET A 30 -9.93 -8.87 15.20
N SER A 31 -9.09 -8.23 16.01
CA SER A 31 -9.11 -7.71 17.38
C SER A 31 -7.74 -7.02 17.58
N GLY A 32 -7.69 -5.84 18.20
CA GLY A 32 -6.56 -5.28 18.97
C GLY A 32 -5.16 -5.04 18.35
N GLN A 33 -4.50 -6.01 17.71
CA GLN A 33 -3.08 -5.90 17.32
C GLN A 33 -2.86 -5.26 15.95
N MET A 34 -3.71 -5.57 14.97
CA MET A 34 -3.79 -4.79 13.72
C MET A 34 -4.12 -3.31 13.99
N LYS A 35 -4.78 -3.05 15.13
CA LYS A 35 -5.15 -1.72 15.64
C LYS A 35 -3.92 -0.82 15.84
N ALA A 36 -2.84 -1.35 16.41
CA ALA A 36 -1.64 -0.57 16.74
C ALA A 36 -0.77 -0.20 15.53
N LEU A 37 -0.73 -1.07 14.51
CA LEU A 37 0.00 -0.86 13.26
C LEU A 37 -0.50 0.41 12.54
N PHE A 38 -1.81 0.55 12.48
CA PHE A 38 -2.45 1.63 11.73
C PHE A 38 -2.55 2.96 12.48
N VAL A 39 -2.45 2.93 13.82
CA VAL A 39 -2.25 4.15 14.63
C VAL A 39 -0.92 4.82 14.30
N GLN A 40 0.14 4.05 14.03
CA GLN A 40 1.45 4.61 13.66
C GLN A 40 1.49 5.16 12.23
N PHE A 41 0.71 4.59 11.31
CA PHE A 41 0.49 5.16 9.98
C PHE A 41 -0.27 6.49 10.01
N ALA A 42 -1.25 6.63 10.90
CA ALA A 42 -1.99 7.87 11.10
C ALA A 42 -1.14 8.99 11.73
N GLU A 43 -0.05 8.65 12.44
CA GLU A 43 0.90 9.65 12.98
C GLU A 43 1.77 10.32 11.91
N VAL A 44 2.05 9.63 10.80
CA VAL A 44 2.97 10.12 9.74
C VAL A 44 2.25 10.74 8.54
N PHE A 45 0.91 10.70 8.53
CA PHE A 45 0.11 11.46 7.58
C PHE A 45 -0.06 12.90 8.10
N PRO A 46 0.12 13.96 7.27
CA PRO A 46 0.01 15.37 7.68
C PRO A 46 -1.38 15.79 8.18
N LEU A 47 -2.35 14.85 8.24
CA LEU A 47 -3.68 15.00 8.84
C LEU A 47 -3.67 15.06 10.39
N LYS A 48 -2.54 14.80 11.05
CA LYS A 48 -2.44 14.84 12.53
C LYS A 48 -2.65 16.25 13.13
N ILE A 49 -2.61 17.30 12.32
CA ILE A 49 -2.91 18.68 12.73
C ILE A 49 -4.40 18.82 13.14
N PHE A 50 -5.26 17.87 12.78
CA PHE A 50 -6.72 17.94 12.95
C PHE A 50 -7.29 17.16 14.17
N GLY A 51 -6.47 16.48 14.98
CA GLY A 51 -6.92 15.90 16.25
C GLY A 51 -7.85 14.68 16.16
N TYR A 52 -7.91 14.00 15.02
CA TYR A 52 -8.75 12.82 14.82
C TYR A 52 -7.99 11.52 15.14
N GLN A 53 -8.55 10.64 15.98
CA GLN A 53 -8.05 9.27 16.17
C GLN A 53 -8.81 8.32 15.26
N PRO A 54 -8.26 7.91 14.11
CA PRO A 54 -8.98 7.06 13.17
C PRO A 54 -9.00 5.63 13.70
N ASP A 55 -10.19 5.02 13.70
CA ASP A 55 -10.33 3.61 14.02
C ASP A 55 -9.60 2.79 12.94
N PRO A 56 -8.64 1.93 13.30
CA PRO A 56 -7.76 1.28 12.34
C PRO A 56 -8.39 0.13 11.56
N ILE A 57 -9.60 -0.29 11.91
CA ILE A 57 -10.45 -1.06 11.00
C ILE A 57 -10.79 -0.19 9.78
N CYS A 58 -11.22 1.05 9.99
CA CYS A 58 -11.46 2.01 8.90
C CYS A 58 -10.18 2.33 8.13
N TYR A 59 -9.02 2.40 8.80
CA TYR A 59 -7.75 2.61 8.11
C TYR A 59 -7.36 1.39 7.26
N GLN A 60 -7.50 0.15 7.76
CA GLN A 60 -7.27 -1.06 6.97
C GLN A 60 -8.17 -1.14 5.74
N VAL A 61 -9.44 -0.78 5.92
CA VAL A 61 -10.43 -0.66 4.83
C VAL A 61 -9.96 0.36 3.81
N ALA A 62 -9.60 1.57 4.27
CA ALA A 62 -9.18 2.65 3.38
C ALA A 62 -7.92 2.28 2.60
N VAL A 63 -6.90 1.72 3.26
CA VAL A 63 -5.67 1.25 2.61
C VAL A 63 -5.94 0.06 1.70
N GLY A 64 -6.81 -0.87 2.08
CA GLY A 64 -7.21 -1.99 1.23
C GLY A 64 -7.91 -1.54 -0.05
N TRP A 65 -8.83 -0.57 0.04
CA TRP A 65 -9.46 0.05 -1.12
C TRP A 65 -8.47 0.85 -1.97
N LEU A 66 -7.55 1.57 -1.34
CA LEU A 66 -6.52 2.32 -2.04
C LEU A 66 -5.54 1.38 -2.78
N GLU A 67 -5.05 0.31 -2.16
CA GLU A 67 -4.21 -0.70 -2.83
C GLU A 67 -4.97 -1.41 -3.95
N LEU A 68 -6.25 -1.71 -3.74
CA LEU A 68 -7.08 -2.38 -4.74
C LEU A 68 -7.34 -1.48 -5.95
N LEU A 69 -7.78 -0.24 -5.73
CA LEU A 69 -8.04 0.71 -6.80
C LEU A 69 -6.74 1.11 -7.50
N ALA A 70 -5.70 1.47 -6.75
CA ALA A 70 -4.42 1.86 -7.33
C ALA A 70 -3.72 0.69 -8.02
N GLY A 71 -3.82 -0.54 -7.50
CA GLY A 71 -3.31 -1.74 -8.17
C GLY A 71 -4.01 -2.01 -9.50
N LEU A 72 -5.35 -1.87 -9.53
CA LEU A 72 -6.13 -2.05 -10.75
C LEU A 72 -5.82 -0.96 -11.78
N LEU A 73 -5.72 0.30 -11.34
CA LEU A 73 -5.34 1.44 -12.17
C LEU A 73 -3.88 1.34 -12.64
N LEU A 74 -2.96 0.80 -11.85
CA LEU A 74 -1.58 0.57 -12.27
C LEU A 74 -1.50 -0.50 -13.37
N ALA A 75 -2.33 -1.54 -13.29
CA ALA A 75 -2.35 -2.62 -14.28
C ALA A 75 -3.06 -2.24 -15.58
N LEU A 76 -4.20 -1.54 -15.52
CA LEU A 76 -5.10 -1.31 -16.66
C LEU A 76 -5.30 0.16 -17.02
N GLY A 77 -4.81 1.09 -16.19
CA GLY A 77 -5.05 2.52 -16.36
C GLY A 77 -4.24 3.16 -17.49
N PRO A 78 -4.67 4.34 -17.97
CA PRO A 78 -3.89 5.16 -18.89
C PRO A 78 -2.63 5.73 -18.20
N PRO A 79 -1.63 6.20 -18.95
CA PRO A 79 -0.32 6.57 -18.42
C PRO A 79 -0.37 7.57 -17.26
N MET A 80 -1.24 8.59 -17.32
CA MET A 80 -1.40 9.56 -16.22
C MET A 80 -1.92 8.93 -14.93
N LEU A 81 -2.87 7.99 -15.00
CA LEU A 81 -3.38 7.32 -13.80
C LEU A 81 -2.41 6.25 -13.29
N GLN A 82 -1.61 5.64 -14.15
CA GLN A 82 -0.56 4.71 -13.74
C GLN A 82 0.51 5.41 -12.92
N GLU A 83 0.90 6.64 -13.30
CA GLU A 83 1.85 7.46 -12.54
C GLU A 83 1.30 7.82 -11.15
N ILE A 84 0.07 8.34 -11.09
CA ILE A 84 -0.59 8.66 -9.83
C ILE A 84 -0.73 7.41 -8.95
N SER A 85 -1.10 6.28 -9.53
CA SER A 85 -1.23 5.01 -8.81
C SER A 85 0.12 4.50 -8.31
N ASN A 86 1.19 4.66 -9.10
CA ASN A 86 2.55 4.29 -8.71
C ASN A 86 3.03 5.12 -7.50
N LEU A 87 2.83 6.44 -7.54
CA LEU A 87 3.14 7.33 -6.42
C LEU A 87 2.35 6.96 -5.16
N LEU A 88 1.04 6.71 -5.32
CA LEU A 88 0.16 6.35 -4.22
C LEU A 88 0.54 4.99 -3.60
N LEU A 89 0.77 3.96 -4.41
CA LEU A 89 1.24 2.65 -3.94
C LEU A 89 2.61 2.75 -3.28
N THR A 90 3.52 3.57 -3.82
CA THR A 90 4.84 3.80 -3.21
C THR A 90 4.69 4.40 -1.81
N LEU A 91 3.83 5.40 -1.65
CA LEU A 91 3.54 6.01 -0.35
C LEU A 91 2.98 4.99 0.65
N LEU A 92 2.04 4.14 0.21
CA LEU A 92 1.47 3.08 1.05
C LEU A 92 2.54 2.06 1.48
N MET A 93 3.44 1.69 0.57
CA MET A 93 4.53 0.76 0.87
C MET A 93 5.59 1.37 1.79
N ILE A 94 5.90 2.67 1.66
CA ILE A 94 6.81 3.37 2.57
C ILE A 94 6.23 3.33 3.98
N GLY A 95 4.95 3.64 4.16
CA GLY A 95 4.33 3.55 5.47
C GLY A 95 4.26 2.11 6.01
N ALA A 96 4.09 1.11 5.13
CA ALA A 96 4.09 -0.29 5.53
C ALA A 96 5.46 -0.72 6.06
N VAL A 97 6.52 -0.34 5.34
CA VAL A 97 7.91 -0.56 5.75
C VAL A 97 8.21 0.18 7.05
N PHE A 98 7.79 1.43 7.19
CA PHE A 98 7.95 2.22 8.43
C PHE A 98 7.30 1.52 9.62
N THR A 99 6.06 1.05 9.45
CA THR A 99 5.33 0.40 10.53
C THR A 99 5.93 -0.96 10.89
N LEU A 100 6.36 -1.74 9.89
CA LEU A 100 7.09 -2.99 10.13
C LEU A 100 8.41 -2.74 10.89
N ALA A 101 9.11 -1.65 10.58
CA ALA A 101 10.33 -1.25 11.29
C ALA A 101 10.02 -0.85 12.75
N SER A 102 8.95 -0.10 12.99
CA SER A 102 8.50 0.27 14.34
C SER A 102 8.05 -0.93 15.20
N LEU A 103 7.49 -1.96 14.57
CA LEU A 103 7.04 -3.18 15.26
C LEU A 103 8.12 -4.26 15.42
N LYS A 104 9.35 -4.04 14.90
CA LYS A 104 10.44 -5.04 14.90
C LYS A 104 9.96 -6.42 14.39
N ALA A 105 9.12 -6.41 13.35
CA ALA A 105 8.54 -7.62 12.80
C ALA A 105 9.62 -8.55 12.21
N SER A 106 9.33 -9.85 12.14
CA SER A 106 10.23 -10.85 11.56
C SER A 106 10.58 -10.51 10.11
N LEU A 107 11.84 -10.70 9.73
CA LEU A 107 12.39 -10.38 8.41
C LEU A 107 11.57 -10.98 7.25
N SER A 108 10.93 -12.13 7.46
CA SER A 108 10.07 -12.79 6.47
C SER A 108 8.87 -11.93 6.04
N THR A 109 8.36 -11.08 6.93
CA THR A 109 7.24 -10.15 6.63
C THR A 109 7.73 -8.86 5.94
N TYR A 110 9.01 -8.52 6.12
CA TYR A 110 9.65 -7.31 5.57
C TYR A 110 10.03 -7.45 4.09
N ILE A 111 10.42 -8.66 3.68
CA ILE A 111 10.86 -8.97 2.31
C ILE A 111 9.84 -8.55 1.24
N PRO A 112 8.57 -9.00 1.27
CA PRO A 112 7.61 -8.62 0.24
C PRO A 112 7.33 -7.11 0.21
N ALA A 113 7.39 -6.44 1.37
CA ALA A 113 7.17 -5.00 1.44
C ALA A 113 8.31 -4.22 0.76
N VAL A 114 9.56 -4.59 1.05
CA VAL A 114 10.74 -3.93 0.48
C VAL A 114 10.93 -4.26 -1.00
N THR A 115 10.70 -5.51 -1.41
CA THR A 115 10.81 -5.87 -2.83
C THR A 115 9.79 -5.11 -3.67
N CYS A 116 8.55 -5.01 -3.21
CA CYS A 116 7.51 -4.30 -3.92
C CYS A 116 7.78 -2.77 -3.96
N LEU A 117 8.26 -2.19 -2.85
CA LEU A 117 8.71 -0.79 -2.80
C LEU A 117 9.87 -0.51 -3.77
N GLY A 118 10.88 -1.37 -3.81
CA GLY A 118 12.01 -1.23 -4.72
C GLY A 118 11.60 -1.32 -6.19
N LEU A 119 10.66 -2.22 -6.53
CA LEU A 119 10.13 -2.34 -7.89
C LEU A 119 9.30 -1.12 -8.31
N LEU A 120 8.49 -0.54 -7.42
CA LEU A 120 7.73 0.69 -7.68
C LEU A 120 8.66 1.90 -7.92
N LEU A 121 9.71 2.04 -7.10
CA LEU A 121 10.71 3.10 -7.28
C LEU A 121 11.51 2.94 -8.57
N LEU A 122 11.82 1.71 -8.95
CA LEU A 122 12.47 1.43 -10.23
C LEU A 122 11.56 1.79 -11.41
N LEU A 123 10.26 1.51 -11.29
CA LEU A 123 9.27 1.88 -12.29
C LEU A 123 9.11 3.41 -12.41
N ASP A 124 9.15 4.11 -11.28
CA ASP A 124 9.06 5.57 -11.18
C ASP A 124 10.28 6.26 -11.84
N SER A 125 11.48 5.81 -11.47
CA SER A 125 12.73 6.34 -12.02
C SER A 125 12.88 6.07 -13.51
N TYR A 126 12.36 4.94 -14.03
CA TYR A 126 12.27 4.72 -15.48
C TYR A 126 11.31 5.67 -16.19
N HIS A 127 10.23 6.09 -15.52
CA HIS A 127 9.27 7.04 -16.08
C HIS A 127 9.85 8.47 -16.10
N LEU A 128 10.60 8.87 -15.07
CA LEU A 128 11.23 10.18 -14.98
C LEU A 128 12.38 10.39 -15.99
N LEU A 129 12.97 9.29 -16.50
CA LEU A 129 14.15 9.30 -17.38
C LEU A 129 13.79 9.26 -18.87
N VAL A 130 12.51 9.03 -19.21
CA VAL A 130 11.96 9.00 -20.58
C VAL A 130 11.19 10.28 -20.86
#